data_AF-A0AAN7U6N5-F1
#
_entry.id   AF-A0AAN7U6N5-F1
#
_cell.length_a   1.000
_cell.length_b   1.000
_cell.length_c   1.000
_cell.angle_alpha   90.00
_cell.angle_beta   90.00
_cell.angle_gamma   90.00
#
_symmetry.space_group_name_H-M   'P 1'
#
loop_
_entity.id
_entity.type
_entity.pdbx_description
1 polymer ?
#
loop_
_entity_poly.entity_id
_entity_poly.type
_entity_poly.pdbx_seq_one_letter_code
_entity_poly.pdbx_strand_id
1 'polypeptide(L)'
;MTDMDSMTSALAGAFRSERLVYRAIEDNEADKSFLFTQLQLDPVASALSDPSIHRPSNRKESDQRVDALIKNPLLSVIICLPGDSLNDSLPIGYVSIKELPMYQRRATLGIQIAPTYQVSRNSSLE
;
A
#
# COMPACT_ATOMS: atom_id res chain seq x y z
N MET A 1 -22.67 -21.54 18.71
CA MET A 1 -21.64 -21.13 17.74
C MET A 1 -20.66 -20.29 18.52
N THR A 2 -19.51 -20.87 18.83
CA THR A 2 -18.61 -20.45 19.90
C THR A 2 -17.83 -19.21 19.49
N ASP A 3 -17.69 -18.25 20.39
CA ASP A 3 -17.02 -16.95 20.20
C ASP A 3 -15.63 -17.07 19.52
N MET A 4 -14.92 -18.16 19.79
CA MET A 4 -13.64 -18.52 19.18
C MET A 4 -13.72 -18.77 17.66
N ASP A 5 -14.79 -19.37 17.15
CA ASP A 5 -14.98 -19.64 15.71
C ASP A 5 -15.25 -18.35 14.93
N SER A 6 -15.92 -17.38 15.58
CA SER A 6 -16.12 -16.04 15.03
C SER A 6 -14.79 -15.28 14.92
N MET A 7 -13.98 -15.34 15.97
CA MET A 7 -12.68 -14.65 16.01
C MET A 7 -11.69 -15.24 15.00
N THR A 8 -11.63 -16.56 14.82
CA THR A 8 -10.77 -17.19 13.80
C THR A 8 -11.20 -16.83 12.39
N SER A 9 -12.51 -16.79 12.11
CA SER A 9 -13.02 -16.34 10.81
C SER A 9 -12.70 -14.87 10.52
N ALA A 10 -12.79 -13.99 11.52
CA ALA A 10 -12.44 -12.58 11.37
C ALA A 10 -10.94 -12.40 11.06
N LEU A 11 -10.07 -13.14 11.75
CA LEU A 11 -8.63 -13.11 11.51
C LEU A 11 -8.26 -13.68 10.13
N ALA A 12 -8.92 -14.75 9.68
CA ALA A 12 -8.70 -15.31 8.36
C ALA A 12 -9.02 -14.31 7.22
N GLY A 13 -9.96 -13.39 7.44
CA GLY A 13 -10.34 -12.35 6.49
C GLY A 13 -9.66 -10.99 6.70
N ALA A 14 -8.78 -10.85 7.69
CA ALA A 14 -8.30 -9.54 8.15
C ALA A 14 -7.58 -8.70 7.07
N PHE A 15 -6.95 -9.35 6.09
CA PHE A 15 -6.20 -8.70 5.00
C PHE A 15 -6.96 -8.72 3.68
N ARG A 16 -8.28 -8.66 3.73
CA ARG A 16 -9.14 -8.62 2.55
C ARG A 16 -10.36 -7.72 2.80
N SER A 17 -10.79 -7.04 1.75
CA SER A 17 -12.11 -6.40 1.68
C SER A 17 -12.97 -7.06 0.61
N GLU A 18 -14.20 -6.60 0.44
CA GLU A 18 -15.09 -7.07 -0.64
C GLU A 18 -14.41 -6.98 -2.02
N ARG A 19 -13.59 -5.95 -2.26
CA ARG A 19 -13.04 -5.61 -3.59
C ARG A 19 -11.53 -5.66 -3.69
N LEU A 20 -10.82 -5.79 -2.57
CA LEU A 20 -9.35 -5.66 -2.52
C LEU A 20 -8.74 -6.76 -1.67
N VAL A 21 -7.54 -7.17 -2.03
CA VAL A 21 -6.67 -8.04 -1.24
C VAL A 21 -5.46 -7.22 -0.79
N TYR A 22 -5.04 -7.41 0.46
CA TYR A 22 -3.85 -6.77 1.02
C TYR A 22 -2.79 -7.84 1.25
N ARG A 23 -1.62 -7.68 0.63
CA ARG A 23 -0.50 -8.63 0.79
C ARG A 23 0.76 -7.92 1.25
N ALA A 24 1.69 -8.67 1.83
CA ALA A 24 3.00 -8.13 2.19
C ALA A 24 3.73 -7.55 0.96
N ILE A 25 4.56 -6.54 1.21
CA ILE A 25 5.56 -6.07 0.25
C ILE A 25 6.74 -7.04 0.31
N GLU A 26 7.10 -7.63 -0.82
CA GLU A 26 8.20 -8.58 -0.93
C GLU A 26 9.48 -7.89 -1.42
N ASP A 27 10.64 -8.38 -0.97
CA ASP A 27 11.95 -7.94 -1.47
C ASP A 27 12.29 -8.62 -2.81
N ASN A 28 11.47 -8.37 -3.82
CA ASN A 28 11.62 -8.92 -5.17
C ASN A 28 11.52 -7.85 -6.26
N GLU A 29 11.94 -8.19 -7.47
CA GLU A 29 11.96 -7.26 -8.60
C GLU A 29 10.57 -6.82 -9.06
N ALA A 30 9.55 -7.64 -8.87
CA ALA A 30 8.18 -7.31 -9.28
C ALA A 30 7.63 -6.16 -8.43
N ASP A 31 7.72 -6.28 -7.10
CA ASP A 31 7.23 -5.28 -6.16
C ASP A 31 8.06 -3.99 -6.22
N LYS A 32 9.39 -4.11 -6.29
CA LYS A 32 10.27 -2.94 -6.47
C LYS A 32 9.96 -2.19 -7.76
N SER A 33 9.78 -2.92 -8.88
CA SER A 33 9.47 -2.31 -10.17
C SER A 33 8.08 -1.66 -10.18
N PHE A 34 7.09 -2.28 -9.54
CA PHE A 34 5.76 -1.70 -9.38
C PHE A 34 5.82 -0.39 -8.58
N LEU A 35 6.41 -0.42 -7.37
CA LEU A 35 6.52 0.76 -6.51
C LEU A 35 7.33 1.89 -7.16
N PHE A 36 8.38 1.55 -7.92
CA PHE A 36 9.15 2.56 -8.65
C PHE A 36 8.34 3.16 -9.81
N THR A 37 7.90 2.32 -10.75
CA THR A 37 7.38 2.79 -12.05
C THR A 37 5.96 3.32 -11.99
N GLN A 38 5.10 2.71 -11.16
CA GLN A 38 3.68 3.05 -11.10
C GLN A 38 3.36 4.11 -10.05
N LEU A 39 4.21 4.26 -9.02
CA LEU A 39 3.94 5.13 -7.88
C LEU A 39 5.00 6.22 -7.69
N GLN A 40 6.28 5.87 -7.56
CA GLN A 40 7.31 6.87 -7.22
C GLN A 40 7.62 7.82 -8.38
N LEU A 41 7.52 7.36 -9.62
CA LEU A 41 7.72 8.20 -10.81
C LEU A 41 6.55 9.14 -11.12
N ASP A 42 5.44 9.07 -10.39
CA ASP A 42 4.35 10.05 -10.51
C ASP A 42 4.78 11.40 -9.88
N PRO A 43 5.02 12.44 -10.71
CA PRO A 43 5.52 13.71 -10.20
C PRO A 43 4.47 14.43 -9.34
N VAL A 44 3.18 14.26 -9.63
CA VAL A 44 2.11 14.96 -8.91
C VAL A 44 1.93 14.36 -7.52
N ALA A 45 1.80 13.04 -7.42
CA ALA A 45 1.68 12.37 -6.13
C ALA A 45 2.91 12.60 -5.25
N SER A 46 4.11 12.55 -5.85
CA SER A 46 5.36 12.83 -5.13
C SER A 46 5.41 14.25 -4.59
N ALA A 47 5.12 15.27 -5.42
CA ALA A 47 5.13 16.68 -5.01
C ALA A 47 4.09 17.01 -3.93
N LEU A 48 2.94 16.34 -3.91
CA LEU A 48 1.88 16.59 -2.93
C LEU A 48 2.08 15.81 -1.61
N SER A 49 2.87 14.74 -1.61
CA SER A 49 3.04 13.86 -0.45
C SER A 49 4.28 14.16 0.39
N ASP A 50 5.29 14.79 -0.20
CA ASP A 50 6.56 15.11 0.47
C ASP A 50 6.82 16.63 0.42
N PRO A 51 6.99 17.31 1.57
CA PRO A 51 7.33 18.74 1.60
C PRO A 51 8.77 19.04 1.13
N SER A 52 9.57 18.03 0.78
CA SER A 52 10.92 18.20 0.27
C SER A 52 10.97 18.77 -1.15
N ILE A 53 12.17 19.15 -1.60
CA ILE A 53 12.36 19.66 -2.97
C ILE A 53 12.04 18.55 -3.96
N HIS A 54 11.04 18.81 -4.80
CA HIS A 54 10.63 17.91 -5.86
C HIS A 54 11.79 17.66 -6.83
N ARG A 55 12.24 16.40 -6.91
CA ARG A 55 13.33 15.97 -7.78
C ARG A 55 13.05 14.60 -8.40
N PRO A 56 13.58 14.31 -9.60
CA PRO A 56 13.47 12.99 -10.20
C PRO A 56 14.12 11.94 -9.30
N SER A 57 13.38 10.88 -8.98
CA SER A 57 13.89 9.74 -8.24
C SER A 57 14.56 8.74 -9.17
N ASN A 58 15.70 8.19 -8.76
CA ASN A 58 16.32 7.06 -9.47
C ASN A 58 15.93 5.71 -8.83
N ARG A 59 16.24 4.60 -9.51
CA ARG A 59 15.88 3.25 -9.05
C ARG A 59 16.51 2.91 -7.69
N LYS A 60 17.74 3.32 -7.44
CA LYS A 60 18.46 3.04 -6.18
C LYS A 60 17.77 3.72 -4.98
N GLU A 61 17.36 4.98 -5.12
CA GLU A 61 16.58 5.68 -4.07
C GLU A 61 15.22 5.01 -3.84
N SER A 62 14.60 4.49 -4.90
CA SER A 62 13.36 3.73 -4.80
C SER A 62 13.54 2.44 -4.01
N ASP A 63 14.56 1.64 -4.32
CA ASP A 63 14.82 0.40 -3.61
C ASP A 63 15.10 0.65 -2.11
N GLN A 64 15.82 1.73 -1.77
CA GLN A 64 16.01 2.15 -0.37
C GLN A 64 14.69 2.52 0.32
N ARG A 65 13.76 3.14 -0.40
CA ARG A 65 12.41 3.43 0.12
C ARG A 65 11.63 2.15 0.35
N VAL A 66 11.72 1.16 -0.54
CA VAL A 66 11.10 -0.16 -0.37
C VAL A 66 11.66 -0.85 0.88
N ASP A 67 12.98 -0.85 1.07
CA ASP A 67 13.60 -1.39 2.28
C ASP A 67 13.04 -0.75 3.56
N ALA A 68 12.82 0.56 3.55
CA ALA A 68 12.24 1.27 4.68
C ALA A 68 10.77 0.90 4.91
N LEU A 69 10.00 0.67 3.84
CA LEU A 69 8.61 0.20 3.91
C LEU A 69 8.50 -1.24 4.44
N ILE A 70 9.53 -2.06 4.27
CA ILE A 70 9.56 -3.44 4.81
C ILE A 70 10.01 -3.45 6.27
N LYS A 71 11.08 -2.71 6.60
CA LYS A 71 11.76 -2.84 7.91
C LYS A 71 11.15 -2.01 9.04
N ASN A 72 10.55 -0.87 8.72
CA ASN A 72 10.18 0.15 9.72
C ASN A 72 8.67 0.46 9.90
N PRO A 73 7.69 -0.31 9.38
CA PRO A 73 6.27 -0.02 9.62
C PRO A 73 5.70 -0.79 10.83
N LEU A 74 4.56 -0.33 11.35
CA LEU A 74 3.63 -1.17 12.10
C LEU A 74 2.88 -2.13 11.16
N LEU A 75 2.55 -1.64 9.95
CA LEU A 75 1.93 -2.41 8.87
C LEU A 75 2.32 -1.78 7.53
N SER A 76 2.73 -2.58 6.56
CA SER A 76 2.93 -2.10 5.19
C SER A 76 2.54 -3.19 4.21
N VAL A 77 1.60 -2.88 3.33
CA VAL A 77 0.99 -3.86 2.43
C VAL A 77 0.80 -3.25 1.04
N ILE A 78 0.91 -4.10 0.03
CA ILE A 78 0.45 -3.80 -1.32
C ILE A 78 -1.06 -4.02 -1.36
N ILE A 79 -1.75 -3.05 -1.96
CA ILE A 79 -3.17 -3.12 -2.27
C ILE A 79 -3.29 -3.76 -3.64
N CYS A 80 -4.01 -4.86 -3.74
CA CYS A 80 -4.25 -5.57 -4.98
C CYS A 80 -5.73 -5.66 -5.33
N LEU A 81 -6.03 -5.70 -6.62
CA LEU A 81 -7.30 -6.24 -7.11
C LEU A 81 -7.26 -7.77 -6.99
N PRO A 82 -8.39 -8.42 -6.61
CA PRO A 82 -8.48 -9.86 -6.49
C PRO A 82 -8.28 -10.50 -7.88
N GLY A 83 -7.33 -11.43 -7.96
CA GLY A 83 -7.20 -12.36 -9.08
C GLY A 83 -7.80 -13.73 -8.71
N ASP A 84 -7.73 -14.69 -9.63
CA ASP A 84 -8.18 -16.07 -9.38
C ASP A 84 -7.33 -16.78 -8.30
N SER A 85 -6.12 -16.29 -8.05
CA SER A 85 -5.27 -16.72 -6.94
C SER A 85 -4.62 -15.53 -6.21
N LEU A 86 -4.10 -15.76 -5.00
CA LEU A 86 -3.34 -14.74 -4.24
C LEU A 86 -2.09 -14.25 -5.00
N ASN A 87 -1.49 -15.14 -5.82
CA ASN A 87 -0.30 -14.84 -6.62
C ASN A 87 -0.64 -14.12 -7.93
N ASP A 88 -1.90 -14.19 -8.39
CA ASP A 88 -2.40 -13.49 -9.57
C ASP A 88 -3.05 -12.14 -9.22
N SER A 89 -2.92 -11.70 -7.96
CA SER A 89 -3.49 -10.44 -7.51
C SER A 89 -2.74 -9.25 -8.13
N LEU A 90 -3.48 -8.35 -8.79
CA LEU A 90 -2.90 -7.24 -9.55
C LEU A 90 -2.62 -6.05 -8.60
N PRO A 91 -1.35 -5.64 -8.39
CA PRO A 91 -1.03 -4.53 -7.49
C PRO A 91 -1.52 -3.20 -8.07
N ILE A 92 -2.18 -2.40 -7.23
CA ILE A 92 -2.74 -1.09 -7.60
C ILE A 92 -2.26 0.04 -6.69
N GLY A 93 -1.59 -0.27 -5.57
CA GLY A 93 -1.07 0.75 -4.66
C GLY A 93 -0.43 0.13 -3.43
N TYR A 94 -0.13 0.97 -2.44
CA TYR A 94 0.30 0.50 -1.12
C TYR A 94 -0.37 1.34 -0.02
N VAL A 95 -0.40 0.75 1.18
CA VAL A 95 -0.71 1.45 2.41
C VAL A 95 0.33 1.08 3.46
N SER A 96 0.80 2.08 4.19
CA SER A 96 1.80 1.92 5.25
C SER A 96 1.37 2.71 6.49
N ILE A 97 1.49 2.07 7.65
CA ILE A 97 1.27 2.66 8.96
C ILE A 97 2.62 2.64 9.67
N LYS A 98 3.09 3.81 10.09
CA LYS A 98 4.33 3.95 10.84
C LYS A 98 4.04 4.57 12.21
N GLU A 99 4.58 3.97 13.26
CA GLU A 99 4.49 4.55 14.59
C GLU A 99 5.29 5.86 14.67
N LEU A 100 4.72 6.86 15.34
CA LEU A 100 5.47 8.05 15.72
C LEU A 100 5.97 7.87 17.15
N PRO A 101 7.25 8.20 17.44
CA PRO A 101 7.75 8.09 18.80
C PRO A 101 6.94 8.98 19.76
N MET A 102 6.81 8.51 21.01
CA MET A 102 6.26 9.17 22.20
C MET A 102 4.78 8.89 22.53
N TYR A 103 4.57 8.08 23.59
CA TYR A 103 3.46 7.98 24.59
C TYR A 103 1.98 8.26 24.23
N GLN A 104 1.60 8.44 22.96
CA GLN A 104 0.25 8.89 22.59
C GLN A 104 -0.54 7.95 21.67
N ARG A 105 -0.08 6.71 21.43
CA ARG A 105 -0.74 5.77 20.50
C ARG A 105 -1.07 6.44 19.15
N ARG A 106 -0.09 7.16 18.58
CA ARG A 106 -0.21 7.89 17.32
C ARG A 106 0.60 7.19 16.24
N ALA A 107 0.06 7.15 15.03
CA ALA A 107 0.75 6.63 13.85
C ALA A 107 0.47 7.53 12.64
N THR A 108 1.40 7.51 11.70
CA THR A 108 1.21 8.13 10.37
C THR A 108 0.76 7.04 9.41
N LEU A 109 -0.34 7.30 8.72
CA LEU A 109 -0.84 6.50 7.61
C LEU A 109 -0.41 7.16 6.29
N GLY A 110 0.26 6.42 5.43
CA GLY A 110 0.53 6.79 4.04
C GLY A 110 -0.17 5.83 3.11
N ILE A 111 -0.89 6.35 2.12
CA ILE A 111 -1.54 5.56 1.07
C ILE A 111 -1.26 6.20 -0.28
N GLN A 112 -0.95 5.36 -1.27
CA GLN A 112 -0.84 5.79 -2.65
C GLN A 112 -1.44 4.73 -3.56
N ILE A 113 -2.29 5.18 -4.48
CA ILE A 113 -2.91 4.35 -5.51
C ILE A 113 -2.33 4.78 -6.85
N ALA A 114 -2.01 3.85 -7.74
CA ALA A 114 -1.52 4.18 -9.07
C ALA A 114 -2.58 4.99 -9.85
N PRO A 115 -2.20 6.04 -10.60
CA PRO A 115 -3.15 6.98 -11.21
C PRO A 115 -4.23 6.33 -12.07
N THR A 116 -3.91 5.24 -12.75
CA THR A 116 -4.84 4.47 -13.60
C THR A 116 -6.04 3.88 -12.83
N TYR A 117 -5.92 3.71 -11.51
CA TYR A 117 -6.96 3.15 -10.64
C TYR A 117 -7.61 4.20 -9.73
N GLN A 118 -7.22 5.47 -9.86
CA GLN A 118 -7.83 6.58 -9.14
C GLN A 118 -9.10 7.04 -9.86
N VAL A 119 -10.20 6.31 -9.67
CA VAL A 119 -11.51 6.72 -10.20
C VAL A 119 -12.22 7.55 -9.14
N SER A 120 -12.47 8.84 -9.42
CA SER A 120 -13.30 9.66 -8.54
C SER A 120 -14.69 9.01 -8.43
N ARG A 121 -15.17 8.81 -7.21
CA ARG A 121 -16.45 8.16 -6.88
C ARG A 121 -17.68 9.03 -7.26
N ASN A 122 -17.62 9.74 -8.39
CA ASN A 122 -18.57 10.78 -8.80
C ASN A 122 -19.19 10.58 -10.20
N SER A 123 -19.17 9.37 -10.76
CA SER A 123 -19.86 9.04 -12.03
C SER A 123 -21.06 8.11 -11.81
N SER A 124 -21.89 8.42 -10.82
CA SER A 124 -23.20 7.77 -10.62
C SER A 124 -24.24 8.79 -10.17
N LEU A 125 -24.41 9.85 -10.97
CA LEU A 125 -25.57 10.74 -10.98
C LEU A 125 -25.78 11.21 -12.43
N GLU A 126 -26.15 10.29 -13.32
CA GLU A 126 -26.91 10.57 -14.54
C GLU A 126 -28.04 9.54 -14.65
#